data_AF-A0A3R9YT06-F1
#
_entry.id   AF-A0A3R9YT06-F1
#
_cell.length_a   1.000
_cell.length_b   1.000
_cell.length_c   1.000
_cell.angle_alpha   90.00
_cell.angle_beta   90.00
_cell.angle_gamma   90.00
#
_symmetry.space_group_name_H-M   'P 1'
#
loop_
_entity.id
_entity.type
_entity.pdbx_description
1 polymer ?
#
loop_
_entity_poly.entity_id
_entity_poly.type
_entity_poly.pdbx_seq_one_letter_code
_entity_poly.pdbx_strand_id
1 'polypeptide(L)' 'MRNLLENHKLTLSVGILFLLVCSVSTTIISTNDLSDSISITSSVVLSIGFVVVFAMIFLDFLESVCNP' A
#
# COMPACT_ATOMS: atom_id res chain seq x y z
N MET A 1 22.74 -3.20 5.08
CA MET A 1 21.55 -2.37 5.39
C MET A 1 20.62 -2.18 4.20
N ARG A 2 21.10 -1.90 2.97
CA ARG A 2 20.27 -1.75 1.75
C ARG A 2 19.31 -2.91 1.47
N ASN A 3 19.79 -4.17 1.45
CA ASN A 3 18.92 -5.35 1.24
C ASN A 3 17.83 -5.51 2.31
N LEU A 4 18.09 -5.11 3.56
CA LEU A 4 17.08 -5.19 4.61
C LEU A 4 15.99 -4.15 4.41
N LEU A 5 16.37 -2.95 3.95
CA LEU A 5 15.45 -1.86 3.61
C LEU A 5 14.61 -2.17 2.36
N GLU A 6 15.21 -2.75 1.32
CA GLU A 6 14.52 -3.17 0.10
C GLU A 6 13.49 -4.27 0.37
N ASN A 7 13.89 -5.31 1.12
CA ASN A 7 12.96 -6.38 1.51
C ASN A 7 11.82 -5.85 2.39
N HIS A 8 12.09 -4.86 3.24
CA HIS A 8 11.07 -4.25 4.09
C HIS A 8 10.13 -3.34 3.29
N LYS A 9 10.62 -2.59 2.30
CA LYS A 9 9.79 -1.81 1.35
C LYS A 9 8.87 -2.73 0.55
N LEU A 10 9.39 -3.85 0.07
CA LEU A 10 8.65 -4.80 -0.75
C LEU A 10 7.59 -5.54 0.09
N THR A 11 7.94 -5.98 1.31
CA THR A 11 6.99 -6.58 2.26
C THR A 11 5.89 -5.59 2.66
N LEU A 12 6.24 -4.32 2.88
CA LEU A 12 5.28 -3.28 3.23
C LEU A 12 4.32 -3.00 2.06
N SER A 13 4.82 -2.95 0.83
CA SER A 13 4.00 -2.78 -0.38
C SER A 13 2.99 -3.94 -0.56
N VAL A 14 3.45 -5.19 -0.41
CA VAL A 14 2.57 -6.37 -0.47
C VAL A 14 1.55 -6.36 0.66
N GLY A 15 1.95 -5.97 1.87
CA GLY A 15 1.05 -5.84 3.03
C GLY A 15 -0.04 -4.79 2.82
N ILE A 16 0.31 -3.61 2.29
CA ILE A 16 -0.66 -2.55 1.96
C ILE A 16 -1.64 -3.05 0.90
N LEU A 17 -1.16 -3.74 -0.13
CA LEU A 17 -2.00 -4.26 -1.21
C LEU A 17 -2.98 -5.33 -0.70
N PHE A 18 -2.52 -6.23 0.18
CA PHE A 18 -3.36 -7.24 0.81
C PHE A 18 -4.46 -6.60 1.67
N LEU A 19 -4.11 -5.61 2.49
CA LEU A 19 -5.07 -4.87 3.31
C LEU A 19 -6.11 -4.12 2.47
N LEU A 20 -5.70 -3.58 1.32
CA LEU A 20 -6.60 -2.93 0.36
C LEU A 20 -7.62 -3.92 -0.21
N VAL A 21 -7.18 -5.11 -0.63
CA VAL A 21 -8.08 -6.17 -1.11
C VAL A 21 -9.03 -6.63 -0.02
N CYS A 22 -8.55 -6.80 1.21
CA CYS A 22 -9.41 -7.15 2.35
C CYS A 22 -10.45 -6.07 2.63
N SER A 23 -10.05 -4.79 2.63
CA SER A 23 -10.96 -3.67 2.83
C SER A 23 -12.04 -3.64 1.73
N VAL A 24 -11.66 -3.65 0.45
CA VAL A 24 -12.63 -3.69 -0.66
C VAL A 24 -13.59 -4.87 -0.53
N SER A 25 -13.09 -6.05 -0.15
CA SER A 25 -13.92 -7.24 0.06
C SER A 25 -14.91 -7.04 1.22
N THR A 26 -14.48 -6.43 2.34
CA THR A 26 -15.40 -6.12 3.45
C THR A 26 -16.47 -5.11 3.07
N THR A 27 -16.17 -4.14 2.20
CA THR A 27 -17.19 -3.20 1.67
C THR A 27 -18.22 -3.90 0.79
N ILE A 28 -17.83 -4.92 0.03
CA ILE A 28 -18.74 -5.64 -0.88
C ILE A 28 -19.62 -6.64 -0.12
N ILE A 29 -19.08 -7.28 0.93
CA ILE A 29 -19.74 -8.36 1.66
C ILE A 29 -20.58 -7.82 2.83
N SER A 30 -20.19 -6.68 3.41
CA SER A 30 -20.90 -6.12 4.54
C SER A 30 -22.17 -5.41 4.10
N THR A 31 -23.24 -5.61 4.86
CA THR A 31 -24.55 -4.96 4.66
C THR A 31 -24.82 -3.88 5.71
N ASN A 32 -23.76 -3.42 6.39
CA ASN A 32 -23.84 -2.53 7.54
C ASN A 32 -23.12 -1.22 7.26
N ASP A 33 -23.84 -0.10 7.30
CA ASP A 33 -23.34 1.24 6.96
C ASP A 33 -22.07 1.64 7.74
N LEU A 34 -21.94 1.14 8.97
CA LEU A 34 -20.78 1.40 9.83
C LEU A 34 -19.51 0.69 9.32
N SER A 35 -19.66 -0.53 8.82
CA SER A 35 -18.57 -1.31 8.21
C SER A 35 -18.15 -0.71 6.88
N ASP A 36 -19.10 -0.24 6.07
CA ASP A 36 -18.82 0.37 4.77
C ASP A 36 -18.04 1.66 4.94
N SER A 37 -18.45 2.52 5.88
CA SER A 37 -17.75 3.78 6.17
C SER A 37 -16.31 3.56 6.63
N ILE A 38 -16.07 2.60 7.55
CA ILE A 38 -14.73 2.25 8.03
C ILE A 38 -13.88 1.66 6.89
N SER A 39 -14.48 0.80 6.08
CA SER A 39 -13.78 0.17 4.97
C SER A 39 -13.42 1.18 3.88
N ILE A 40 -14.32 2.08 3.51
CA ILE A 40 -14.04 3.15 2.53
C ILE A 40 -12.92 4.07 3.07
N THR A 41 -13.02 4.51 4.32
CA THR A 41 -12.01 5.40 4.92
C THR A 41 -10.64 4.71 4.99
N SER A 42 -10.59 3.44 5.40
CA SER A 42 -9.33 2.68 5.45
C SER A 42 -8.75 2.41 4.07
N SER A 43 -9.58 2.11 3.05
CA SER A 43 -9.14 1.99 1.65
C SER A 43 -8.54 3.29 1.11
N VAL A 44 -9.11 4.46 1.43
CA VAL A 44 -8.55 5.76 1.02
C VAL A 44 -7.19 6.01 1.68
N VAL A 45 -7.04 5.73 2.98
CA VAL A 45 -5.75 5.90 3.67
C VAL A 45 -4.70 4.93 3.13
N LEU A 46 -5.07 3.66 2.92
CA LEU A 46 -4.19 2.63 2.37
C LEU A 46 -3.73 2.96 0.95
N SER A 47 -4.62 3.49 0.11
CA SER A 47 -4.28 3.89 -1.26
C SER A 47 -3.33 5.08 -1.30
N ILE A 48 -3.51 6.09 -0.44
CA ILE A 48 -2.54 7.19 -0.29
C ILE A 48 -1.18 6.64 0.16
N GLY A 49 -1.16 5.77 1.16
CA GLY A 49 0.07 5.11 1.62
C GLY A 49 0.77 4.32 0.53
N PHE A 50 -0.01 3.60 -0.30
CA PHE A 50 0.51 2.86 -1.45
C PHE A 50 1.18 3.77 -2.47
N VAL A 51 0.56 4.90 -2.82
CA VAL A 51 1.13 5.86 -3.77
C VAL A 51 2.46 6.42 -3.26
N VAL A 52 2.57 6.76 -1.97
CA VAL A 52 3.81 7.27 -1.37
C VAL A 52 4.91 6.21 -1.41
N VAL A 53 4.61 4.97 -1.03
CA VAL A 53 5.57 3.86 -1.06
C VAL A 53 6.02 3.59 -2.49
N PHE A 54 5.09 3.60 -3.45
CA PHE A 54 5.38 3.43 -4.86
C PHE A 54 6.28 4.54 -5.41
N ALA A 55 5.99 5.80 -5.09
CA ALA A 55 6.84 6.94 -5.47
C ALA A 55 8.26 6.81 -4.91
N MET A 56 8.40 6.35 -3.66
CA MET A 56 9.72 6.11 -3.07
C MET A 56 10.47 4.93 -3.72
N ILE A 57 9.79 3.88 -4.16
CA ILE A 57 10.43 2.78 -4.92
C ILE A 57 10.86 3.30 -6.30
N PHE A 58 10.04 4.13 -6.94
CA PHE A 58 10.36 4.71 -8.24
C PHE A 58 11.55 5.67 -8.20
N LEU A 59 11.68 6.47 -7.13
CA LEU A 59 12.85 7.31 -6.92
C LEU A 59 14.12 6.49 -6.69
N ASP A 60 14.07 5.43 -5.88
CA ASP A 60 15.20 4.52 -5.69
C ASP A 60 15.63 3.87 -7.03
N PHE A 61 14.65 3.52 -7.89
CA PHE A 61 14.93 2.99 -9.22
C PHE A 61 15.60 4.04 -10.12
N LEU A 62 15.10 5.27 -10.14
CA LEU A 62 15.73 6.37 -10.89
C LEU A 62 17.14 6.66 -10.40
N GLU A 63 17.39 6.65 -9.09
CA GLU A 63 18.71 6.84 -8.51
C GLU A 63 19.66 5.71 -8.94
N SER A 64 19.20 4.46 -8.93
CA SER A 64 19.95 3.29 -9.42
C SER A 64 20.29 3.38 -10.92
N VAL A 65 19.41 3.94 -11.74
CA VAL A 65 19.65 4.10 -13.19
C VAL A 65 20.54 5.30 -13.51
N CYS A 66 20.32 6.44 -12.84
CA CYS A 66 21.07 7.67 -13.08
C CYS A 66 22.44 7.70 -12.39
N ASN A 67 22.62 6.97 -11.30
CA ASN A 67 23.88 6.87 -10.56
C ASN A 67 24.15 5.41 -10.14
N PRO A 68 24.51 4.54 -11.10
CA PRO A 68 24.75 3.12 -10.87
C PRO A 68 25.94 2.84 -9.93
#